data_AF-A0A433PMA4-F1
#
_entry.id   AF-A0A433PMA4-F1
#
_cell.length_a   1.000
_cell.length_b   1.000
_cell.length_c   1.000
_cell.angle_alpha   90.00
_cell.angle_beta   90.00
_cell.angle_gamma   90.00
#
_symmetry.space_group_name_H-M   'P 1'
#
loop_
_entity.id
_entity.type
_entity.pdbx_description
1 polymer ?
#
loop_
_entity_poly.entity_id
_entity_poly.type
_entity_poly.pdbx_seq_one_letter_code
_entity_poly.pdbx_strand_id
1 'polypeptide(L)'
;MSHISKTEVVVAGIRLNVFGLEQWKLFHIHLALKYKQTFILWKGNASNLDTFCYQLADLNNKGETSHNHLIVISFDHVNHGTRLVNENANLTWADGNMTHAMDMWSIQYGTARDVSNLIDVLPAYLFPDEDASIVMKWGVCGISLGGHSAFLVLAAGK
;
A
#
# COMPACT_ATOMS: atom_id res chain seq x y z
N MET A 1 2.64 -15.75 19.05
CA MET A 1 2.32 -14.79 17.98
C MET A 1 3.14 -15.21 16.78
N SER A 2 2.51 -15.61 15.67
CA SER A 2 3.27 -15.91 14.46
C SER A 2 3.86 -14.62 13.93
N HIS A 3 5.15 -14.66 13.60
CA HIS A 3 5.88 -13.50 13.10
C HIS A 3 5.38 -13.15 11.70
N ILE A 4 4.91 -11.92 11.48
CA ILE A 4 4.55 -11.39 10.16
C ILE A 4 5.80 -10.85 9.47
N SER A 5 6.05 -11.25 8.22
CA SER A 5 7.18 -10.73 7.44
C SER A 5 6.95 -9.29 7.02
N LYS A 6 8.04 -8.52 6.89
CA LYS A 6 8.09 -7.20 6.24
C LYS A 6 9.27 -7.20 5.27
N THR A 7 8.99 -7.00 3.99
CA THR A 7 9.98 -6.98 2.91
C THR A 7 9.93 -5.62 2.20
N GLU A 8 11.07 -4.97 2.01
CA GLU A 8 11.14 -3.76 1.20
C GLU A 8 11.36 -4.11 -0.28
N VAL A 9 10.58 -3.51 -1.17
CA VAL A 9 10.76 -3.62 -2.63
C VAL A 9 10.66 -2.24 -3.27
N VAL A 10 11.28 -2.08 -4.45
CA VAL A 10 11.17 -0.86 -5.25
C VAL A 10 10.43 -1.18 -6.54
N VAL A 11 9.28 -0.54 -6.75
CA VAL A 11 8.42 -0.75 -7.92
C VAL A 11 8.02 0.60 -8.48
N ALA A 12 8.15 0.79 -9.80
CA ALA A 12 7.87 2.06 -10.48
C ALA A 12 8.58 3.28 -9.85
N GLY A 13 9.78 3.09 -9.28
CA GLY A 13 10.54 4.14 -8.60
C GLY A 13 10.03 4.49 -7.19
N ILE A 14 9.11 3.70 -6.62
CA ILE A 14 8.52 3.90 -5.30
C ILE A 14 9.00 2.79 -4.36
N ARG A 15 9.52 3.16 -3.18
CA ARG A 15 9.82 2.21 -2.11
C ARG A 15 8.53 1.75 -1.43
N LEU A 16 8.33 0.45 -1.37
CA LEU A 16 7.17 -0.21 -0.78
C LEU A 16 7.62 -1.12 0.34
N ASN A 17 6.90 -1.10 1.46
CA ASN A 17 6.96 -2.16 2.46
C ASN A 17 5.84 -3.16 2.18
N VAL A 18 6.17 -4.44 2.08
CA VAL A 18 5.23 -5.53 1.82
C VAL A 18 5.18 -6.44 3.03
N PHE A 19 4.00 -6.57 3.63
CA PHE A 19 3.79 -7.36 4.83
C PHE A 19 3.06 -8.66 4.50
N GLY A 20 3.52 -9.77 5.09
CA GLY A 20 2.91 -11.09 4.91
C GLY A 20 3.33 -11.84 3.64
N LEU A 21 4.31 -11.33 2.88
CA LEU A 21 4.74 -11.94 1.61
C LEU A 21 5.41 -13.30 1.80
N GLU A 22 6.29 -13.44 2.79
CA GLU A 22 7.00 -14.72 3.01
C GLU A 22 6.05 -15.82 3.49
N GLN A 23 5.04 -15.47 4.30
CA GLN A 23 3.99 -16.39 4.70
C GLN A 23 3.21 -16.88 3.47
N TRP A 24 2.88 -15.98 2.54
CA TRP A 24 2.25 -16.36 1.28
C TRP A 24 3.11 -17.37 0.49
N LYS A 25 4.40 -17.09 0.30
CA LYS A 25 5.31 -17.99 -0.44
C LYS A 25 5.36 -19.38 0.19
N LEU A 26 5.45 -19.44 1.51
CA LEU A 26 5.45 -20.71 2.26
C LEU A 26 4.16 -21.49 2.05
N PHE A 27 2.99 -20.85 2.21
CA PHE A 27 1.69 -21.49 2.00
C PHE A 27 1.48 -21.93 0.54
N HIS A 28 1.90 -21.09 -0.41
CA HIS A 28 1.78 -21.38 -1.84
C HIS A 28 2.60 -22.63 -2.24
N ILE A 29 3.85 -22.73 -1.78
CA ILE A 29 4.73 -23.88 -2.07
C ILE A 29 4.26 -25.17 -1.36
N HIS A 30 3.80 -25.07 -0.11
CA HIS A 30 3.59 -26.25 0.74
C HIS A 30 2.19 -26.86 0.65
N LEU A 31 1.17 -26.08 0.24
CA LEU A 31 -0.22 -26.55 0.26
C LEU A 31 -0.84 -26.70 -1.14
N ALA A 32 -0.14 -26.33 -2.23
CA ALA A 32 -0.69 -26.31 -3.60
C ALA A 32 -2.04 -25.56 -3.70
N LEU A 33 -2.29 -24.65 -2.75
CA LEU A 33 -3.53 -23.88 -2.65
C LEU A 33 -3.34 -22.58 -3.44
N LYS A 34 -4.20 -22.36 -4.42
CA LYS A 34 -4.32 -21.08 -5.13
C LYS A 34 -4.95 -20.05 -4.19
N TYR A 35 -4.15 -19.47 -3.30
CA TYR A 35 -4.63 -18.41 -2.45
C TYR A 35 -4.95 -17.20 -3.31
N LYS A 36 -6.07 -16.54 -3.01
CA LYS A 36 -6.56 -15.35 -3.74
C LYS A 36 -6.24 -14.09 -2.93
N GLN A 37 -5.56 -13.10 -3.51
CA GLN A 37 -4.97 -12.01 -2.73
C GLN A 37 -5.91 -10.81 -2.57
N THR A 38 -5.95 -10.25 -1.37
CA THR A 38 -6.47 -8.91 -1.09
C THR A 38 -5.29 -8.01 -0.77
N PHE A 39 -5.20 -6.85 -1.43
CA PHE A 39 -4.21 -5.83 -1.10
C PHE A 39 -4.83 -4.75 -0.23
N ILE A 40 -4.07 -4.20 0.72
CA ILE A 40 -4.42 -2.95 1.40
C ILE A 40 -3.25 -2.00 1.25
N LEU A 41 -3.45 -0.92 0.49
CA LEU A 41 -2.50 0.18 0.39
C LEU A 41 -2.81 1.19 1.50
N TRP A 42 -1.91 1.35 2.47
CA TRP A 42 -2.05 2.33 3.55
C TRP A 42 -0.93 3.38 3.55
N LYS A 43 -1.28 4.62 3.90
CA LYS A 43 -0.40 5.79 3.65
C LYS A 43 -0.37 6.84 4.77
N GLY A 44 0.84 7.37 4.97
CA GLY A 44 1.28 8.41 5.92
C GLY A 44 2.80 8.29 6.13
N ASN A 45 3.40 8.98 7.13
CA ASN A 45 4.83 8.82 7.46
C ASN A 45 5.10 7.37 7.90
N ALA A 46 5.81 6.60 7.06
CA ALA A 46 5.92 5.15 7.15
C ALA A 46 6.34 4.60 8.54
N SER A 47 7.09 5.36 9.34
CA SER A 47 7.54 4.91 10.68
C SER A 47 6.41 4.77 11.70
N ASN A 48 5.35 5.57 11.60
CA ASN A 48 4.22 5.53 12.54
C ASN A 48 3.13 4.52 12.14
N LEU A 49 3.34 3.78 11.05
CA LEU A 49 2.29 3.02 10.38
C LEU A 49 2.50 1.50 10.37
N ASP A 50 3.71 1.05 10.69
CA ASP A 50 4.05 -0.37 10.67
C ASP A 50 3.14 -1.18 11.60
N THR A 51 2.83 -0.69 12.80
CA THR A 51 1.98 -1.40 13.77
C THR A 51 0.62 -1.76 13.18
N PHE A 52 -0.02 -0.84 12.46
CA PHE A 52 -1.32 -1.10 11.83
C PHE A 52 -1.18 -2.09 10.66
N CYS A 53 -0.11 -1.98 9.86
CA CYS A 53 0.16 -2.92 8.77
C CYS A 53 0.39 -4.34 9.29
N TYR A 54 1.14 -4.49 10.39
CA TYR A 54 1.32 -5.75 11.08
C TYR A 54 -0.01 -6.30 11.62
N GLN A 55 -0.84 -5.48 12.25
CA GLN A 55 -2.15 -5.90 12.77
C GLN A 55 -3.10 -6.36 11.66
N LEU A 56 -3.10 -5.67 10.52
CA LEU A 56 -3.88 -6.08 9.35
C LEU A 56 -3.35 -7.41 8.80
N ALA A 57 -2.05 -7.54 8.56
CA ALA A 57 -1.46 -8.78 8.06
C ALA A 57 -1.62 -9.96 9.03
N ASP A 58 -1.70 -9.70 10.34
CA ASP A 58 -2.00 -10.70 11.38
C ASP A 58 -3.44 -11.25 11.31
N LEU A 59 -4.35 -10.59 10.57
CA LEU A 59 -5.68 -11.16 10.30
C LEU A 59 -5.61 -12.50 9.56
N ASN A 60 -4.53 -12.75 8.81
CA ASN A 60 -4.27 -14.06 8.19
C ASN A 60 -4.19 -15.20 9.22
N ASN A 61 -3.77 -14.92 10.46
CA ASN A 61 -3.66 -15.92 11.53
C ASN A 61 -4.96 -16.09 12.31
N LYS A 62 -5.91 -15.17 12.18
CA LYS A 62 -7.16 -15.12 12.97
C LYS A 62 -8.38 -15.63 12.21
N GLY A 63 -8.29 -15.74 10.88
CA GLY A 63 -9.37 -16.26 10.05
C GLY A 63 -9.41 -17.78 10.06
N GLU A 64 -10.55 -18.35 10.47
CA GLU A 64 -10.85 -19.76 10.20
C GLU A 64 -11.29 -19.90 8.72
N THR A 65 -10.59 -20.74 7.94
CA THR A 65 -11.06 -21.32 6.67
C THR A 65 -11.20 -20.43 5.42
N SER A 66 -10.46 -19.33 5.29
CA SER A 66 -10.43 -18.55 4.05
C SER A 66 -9.22 -18.92 3.17
N HIS A 67 -9.46 -19.35 1.91
CA HIS A 67 -8.41 -19.47 0.87
C HIS A 67 -7.86 -18.10 0.39
N ASN A 68 -8.12 -17.00 1.12
CA ASN A 68 -7.59 -15.69 0.80
C ASN A 68 -6.48 -15.33 1.77
N HIS A 69 -5.32 -14.95 1.23
CA HIS A 69 -4.19 -14.44 1.99
C HIS A 69 -4.08 -12.93 1.77
N LEU A 70 -4.11 -12.16 2.85
CA LEU A 70 -4.01 -10.72 2.84
C LEU A 70 -2.54 -10.29 2.77
N ILE A 71 -2.20 -9.46 1.79
CA ILE A 71 -0.89 -8.81 1.68
C ILE A 71 -1.10 -7.33 1.90
N VAL A 72 -0.38 -6.76 2.86
CA VAL A 72 -0.50 -5.33 3.19
C VAL A 72 0.69 -4.60 2.60
N ILE A 73 0.45 -3.44 2.00
CA ILE A 73 1.49 -2.64 1.38
C ILE A 73 1.41 -1.22 1.91
N SER A 74 2.56 -0.68 2.32
CA SER A 74 2.68 0.73 2.71
C SER A 74 3.78 1.43 1.93
N PHE A 75 3.54 2.71 1.62
CA PHE A 75 4.48 3.56 0.90
C PHE A 75 4.19 5.04 1.14
N ASP A 76 5.21 5.88 1.01
CA ASP A 76 5.10 7.31 1.27
C ASP A 76 4.26 8.06 0.22
N HIS A 77 3.52 9.08 0.64
CA HIS A 77 2.84 10.02 -0.27
C HIS A 77 3.86 10.74 -1.16
N VAL A 78 3.37 11.32 -2.25
CA VAL A 78 4.14 12.34 -2.97
C VAL A 78 4.59 13.41 -1.95
N ASN A 79 5.87 13.79 -2.02
CA ASN A 79 6.48 14.79 -1.16
C ASN A 79 6.45 14.46 0.36
N HIS A 80 6.45 13.18 0.75
CA HIS A 80 6.48 12.75 2.15
C HIS A 80 7.55 11.68 2.39
N GLY A 81 8.00 11.52 3.64
CA GLY A 81 8.91 10.45 4.05
C GLY A 81 10.15 10.34 3.15
N THR A 82 10.38 9.15 2.60
CA THR A 82 11.49 8.87 1.66
C THR A 82 11.37 9.60 0.31
N ARG A 83 10.21 10.21 0.02
CA ARG A 83 9.90 10.96 -1.21
C ARG A 83 9.79 12.47 -0.97
N LEU A 84 10.17 12.95 0.22
CA LEU A 84 10.15 14.38 0.54
C LEU A 84 11.15 15.15 -0.33
N VAL A 85 10.69 16.21 -0.99
CA VAL A 85 11.51 17.07 -1.86
C VAL A 85 11.42 18.54 -1.42
N ASN A 86 10.25 19.01 -1.00
CA ASN A 86 10.01 20.39 -0.59
C ASN A 86 9.13 20.44 0.66
N GLU A 87 9.72 20.74 1.82
CA GLU A 87 9.00 20.85 3.09
C GLU A 87 7.91 21.93 3.08
N ASN A 88 8.16 23.06 2.41
CA ASN A 88 7.21 24.18 2.37
C ASN A 88 5.88 23.79 1.68
N ALA A 89 5.92 22.89 0.71
CA ALA A 89 4.73 22.40 0.02
C ALA A 89 3.82 21.55 0.93
N ASN A 90 4.32 21.10 2.10
CA ASN A 90 3.52 20.38 3.10
C ASN A 90 2.95 21.30 4.18
N LEU A 91 3.33 22.58 4.20
CA LEU A 91 2.85 23.56 5.18
C LEU A 91 1.42 24.03 4.85
N THR A 92 0.74 24.58 5.86
CA THR A 92 -0.58 25.21 5.69
C THR A 92 -0.46 26.62 5.13
N TRP A 93 -1.59 27.23 4.74
CA TRP A 93 -1.63 28.66 4.42
C TRP A 93 -1.11 29.54 5.56
N ALA A 94 -1.48 29.21 6.80
CA ALA A 94 -1.07 29.99 7.99
C ALA A 94 0.45 29.91 8.23
N ASP A 95 1.07 28.82 7.79
CA ASP A 95 2.50 28.56 7.91
C ASP A 95 3.30 29.08 6.70
N GLY A 96 2.68 29.87 5.82
CA GLY A 96 3.37 30.54 4.70
C GLY A 96 3.31 29.80 3.36
N ASN A 97 2.57 28.69 3.26
CA ASN A 97 2.36 28.05 1.97
C ASN A 97 1.25 28.75 1.15
N MET A 98 1.66 29.69 0.29
CA MET A 98 0.74 30.39 -0.62
C MET A 98 0.06 29.45 -1.62
N THR A 99 0.68 28.31 -1.95
CA THR A 99 0.16 27.32 -2.90
C THR A 99 -0.52 26.13 -2.23
N HIS A 100 -0.84 26.22 -0.93
CA HIS A 100 -1.33 25.09 -0.12
C HIS A 100 -2.42 24.23 -0.77
N ALA A 101 -3.47 24.83 -1.34
CA ALA A 101 -4.51 24.05 -2.03
C ALA A 101 -3.98 23.25 -3.24
N MET A 102 -3.10 23.85 -4.03
CA MET A 102 -2.49 23.20 -5.20
C MET A 102 -1.55 22.08 -4.76
N ASP A 103 -0.77 22.30 -3.70
CA ASP A 103 0.13 21.29 -3.15
C ASP A 103 -0.64 20.11 -2.55
N MET A 104 -1.65 20.39 -1.72
CA MET A 104 -2.51 19.36 -1.13
C MET A 104 -3.24 18.54 -2.19
N TRP A 105 -3.80 19.19 -3.22
CA TRP A 105 -4.42 18.50 -4.35
C TRP A 105 -3.40 17.63 -5.09
N SER A 106 -2.24 18.18 -5.44
CA SER A 106 -1.20 17.47 -6.19
C SER A 106 -0.68 16.26 -5.42
N ILE A 107 -0.54 16.37 -4.09
CA ILE A 107 -0.14 15.24 -3.24
C ILE A 107 -1.19 14.15 -3.23
N GLN A 108 -2.47 14.48 -3.02
CA GLN A 108 -3.56 13.51 -2.94
C GLN A 108 -3.81 12.84 -4.31
N TYR A 109 -3.91 13.64 -5.36
CA TYR A 109 -4.17 13.16 -6.71
C TYR A 109 -2.97 12.38 -7.27
N GLY A 110 -1.75 12.89 -7.13
CA GLY A 110 -0.53 12.19 -7.55
C GLY A 110 -0.36 10.86 -6.83
N THR A 111 -0.65 10.82 -5.53
CA THR A 111 -0.71 9.58 -4.77
C THR A 111 -1.73 8.60 -5.33
N ALA A 112 -2.94 9.05 -5.67
CA ALA A 112 -3.97 8.17 -6.21
C ALA A 112 -3.55 7.58 -7.57
N ARG A 113 -2.81 8.36 -8.37
CA ARG A 113 -2.18 7.88 -9.61
C ARG A 113 -1.07 6.86 -9.34
N ASP A 114 -0.23 7.08 -8.33
CA ASP A 114 0.77 6.08 -7.91
C ASP A 114 0.10 4.75 -7.54
N VAL A 115 -1.00 4.78 -6.77
CA VAL A 115 -1.77 3.57 -6.43
C VAL A 115 -2.25 2.85 -7.69
N SER A 116 -2.86 3.59 -8.63
CA SER A 116 -3.34 2.99 -9.89
C SER A 116 -2.20 2.34 -10.68
N ASN A 117 -1.05 3.00 -10.77
CA ASN A 117 0.12 2.47 -11.46
C ASN A 117 0.67 1.23 -10.76
N LEU A 118 0.71 1.23 -9.42
CA LEU A 118 1.15 0.08 -8.65
C LEU A 118 0.20 -1.11 -8.82
N ILE A 119 -1.11 -0.91 -8.83
CA ILE A 119 -2.10 -1.98 -9.11
C ILE A 119 -1.78 -2.69 -10.43
N ASP A 120 -1.43 -1.91 -11.47
CA ASP A 120 -1.18 -2.43 -12.81
C ASP A 120 0.11 -3.28 -12.90
N VAL A 121 1.17 -2.95 -12.12
CA VAL A 121 2.51 -3.56 -12.32
C VAL A 121 2.98 -4.43 -11.16
N LEU A 122 2.58 -4.12 -9.93
CA LEU A 122 3.09 -4.75 -8.71
C LEU A 122 2.94 -6.27 -8.66
N PRO A 123 1.85 -6.89 -9.17
CA PRO A 123 1.72 -8.35 -9.16
C PRO A 123 2.88 -9.04 -9.87
N ALA A 124 3.35 -8.51 -11.00
CA ALA A 124 4.47 -9.08 -11.75
C ALA A 124 5.81 -9.02 -10.99
N TYR A 125 5.98 -8.05 -10.08
CA TYR A 125 7.16 -7.95 -9.23
C TYR A 125 7.11 -8.90 -8.03
N LEU A 126 5.92 -9.13 -7.47
CA LEU A 126 5.76 -9.98 -6.29
C LEU A 126 5.60 -11.46 -6.65
N PHE A 127 5.01 -11.76 -7.81
CA PHE A 127 4.63 -13.09 -8.27
C PHE A 127 5.00 -13.31 -9.75
N PRO A 128 6.30 -13.30 -10.10
CA PRO A 128 6.74 -13.36 -11.50
C PRO A 128 6.34 -14.65 -12.22
N ASP A 129 6.14 -15.74 -11.48
CA ASP A 129 5.79 -17.07 -12.02
C ASP A 129 4.28 -17.34 -12.02
N GLU A 130 3.46 -16.40 -11.53
CA GLU A 130 2.00 -16.54 -11.43
C GLU A 130 1.27 -15.77 -12.53
N ASP A 131 0.05 -16.21 -12.84
CA ASP A 131 -0.88 -15.45 -13.67
C ASP A 131 -1.42 -14.21 -12.92
N ALA A 132 -1.77 -13.16 -13.66
CA ALA A 132 -2.36 -11.93 -13.12
C ALA A 132 -3.62 -12.18 -12.26
N SER A 133 -4.31 -13.30 -12.50
CA SER A 133 -5.47 -13.75 -11.70
C SER A 133 -5.15 -14.13 -10.25
N ILE A 134 -3.87 -14.17 -9.85
CA ILE A 134 -3.44 -14.38 -8.46
C ILE A 134 -4.04 -13.30 -7.55
N VAL A 135 -4.06 -12.05 -8.04
CA VAL A 135 -4.67 -10.93 -7.32
C VAL A 135 -6.16 -10.87 -7.59
N MET A 136 -6.96 -11.05 -6.54
CA MET A 136 -8.40 -11.21 -6.67
C MET A 136 -9.18 -10.00 -6.20
N LYS A 137 -8.63 -9.25 -5.23
CA LYS A 137 -9.24 -8.03 -4.73
C LYS A 137 -8.16 -7.00 -4.40
N TRP A 138 -8.50 -5.74 -4.65
CA TRP A 138 -7.74 -4.60 -4.16
C TRP A 138 -8.56 -3.88 -3.10
N GLY A 139 -7.86 -3.35 -2.12
CA GLY A 139 -8.36 -2.49 -1.06
C GLY A 139 -7.38 -1.36 -0.85
N VAL A 140 -7.91 -0.21 -0.44
CA VAL A 140 -7.13 0.99 -0.15
C VAL A 140 -7.68 1.59 1.12
N CYS A 141 -6.78 2.01 2.01
CA CYS A 141 -7.18 2.74 3.20
C CYS A 141 -6.21 3.90 3.46
N GLY A 142 -6.60 4.84 4.30
CA GLY A 142 -5.76 5.96 4.67
C GLY A 142 -6.38 6.76 5.81
N ILE A 143 -5.55 7.46 6.58
CA ILE A 143 -6.00 8.36 7.64
C ILE A 143 -5.73 9.81 7.22
N SER A 144 -6.68 10.70 7.49
CA SER A 144 -6.56 12.13 7.19
C SER A 144 -6.25 12.38 5.71
N LEU A 145 -5.08 12.91 5.36
CA LEU A 145 -4.62 13.09 3.97
C LEU A 145 -4.66 11.78 3.15
N GLY A 146 -4.34 10.66 3.79
CA GLY A 146 -4.43 9.33 3.16
C GLY A 146 -5.88 8.92 2.85
N GLY A 147 -6.83 9.31 3.70
CA GLY A 147 -8.26 9.00 3.49
C GLY A 147 -8.83 9.73 2.28
N HIS A 148 -8.48 11.01 2.11
CA HIS A 148 -8.85 11.77 0.89
C HIS A 148 -8.25 11.14 -0.37
N SER A 149 -7.00 10.71 -0.30
CA SER A 149 -6.35 10.02 -1.41
C SER A 149 -7.02 8.67 -1.73
N ALA A 150 -7.45 7.91 -0.71
CA ALA A 150 -8.19 6.67 -0.90
C ALA A 150 -9.52 6.88 -1.63
N PHE A 151 -10.25 7.95 -1.32
CA PHE A 151 -11.46 8.32 -2.07
C PHE A 151 -11.16 8.64 -3.54
N LEU A 152 -10.06 9.36 -3.83
CA LEU A 152 -9.65 9.64 -5.21
C LEU A 152 -9.28 8.36 -5.98
N VAL A 153 -8.64 7.37 -5.32
CA VAL A 153 -8.38 6.07 -5.94
C VAL A 153 -9.68 5.38 -6.33
N LEU A 154 -10.63 5.28 -5.38
CA LEU A 154 -11.92 4.64 -5.65
C LEU A 154 -12.70 5.34 -6.77
N ALA A 155 -12.64 6.67 -6.82
CA ALA A 155 -13.27 7.47 -7.87
C ALA A 155 -12.61 7.28 -9.25
N ALA A 156 -11.34 6.90 -9.30
CA ALA A 156 -10.62 6.69 -10.56
C ALA A 156 -11.00 5.38 -11.29
N GLY A 157 -11.73 4.47 -10.64
CA GLY A 157 -12.31 3.28 -11.28
C GLY A 157 -11.29 2.22 -11.73
N LYS A 158 -10.12 2.18 -11.10
CA LYS A 158 -9.12 1.12 -11.26
C LYS A 158 -8.96 0.34 -9.96
#